data_AF-A0A564SD90-F1
#
_entry.id   AF-A0A564SD90-F1
#
_cell.length_a   1.000
_cell.length_b   1.000
_cell.length_c   1.000
_cell.angle_alpha   90.00
_cell.angle_beta   90.00
_cell.angle_gamma   90.00
#
_symmetry.space_group_name_H-M   'P 1'
#
loop_
_entity.id
_entity.type
_entity.pdbx_description
1 polymer ?
#
loop_
_entity_poly.entity_id
_entity_poly.type
_entity_poly.pdbx_seq_one_letter_code
_entity_poly.pdbx_strand_id
1 'polypeptide(L)'
;MRKIKKLVAVLLAATMMLAMGVTAFAADGTSDTKTVSAKYEANVTLYKDAACSSTSMGNKGIDNPAKVVVYTDGTADFTLYTHQFRYIGIKGALSGVTLDGIESTPLGDYDYLVSGLDASKIAEGSVIEGTFTVSVLASHSAKTGYLKINSLTATK
;
A
#
# COMPACT_ATOMS: atom_id res chain seq x y z
N MET A 1 33.34 -37.56 12.39
CA MET A 1 33.13 -36.10 12.22
C MET A 1 31.80 -35.87 11.50
N ARG A 2 30.74 -35.45 12.20
CA ARG A 2 29.45 -35.14 11.59
C ARG A 2 29.10 -33.69 11.95
N LYS A 3 28.94 -32.88 10.91
CA LYS A 3 29.07 -31.42 10.93
C LYS A 3 27.96 -30.74 11.74
N ILE A 4 28.35 -29.86 12.66
CA ILE A 4 27.50 -28.86 13.30
C ILE A 4 26.95 -27.95 12.19
N LYS A 5 25.67 -28.10 11.84
CA LYS A 5 24.98 -27.11 11.01
C LYS A 5 24.43 -26.03 11.95
N LYS A 6 25.10 -24.88 11.91
CA LYS A 6 24.72 -23.62 12.55
C LYS A 6 23.25 -23.31 12.21
N LEU A 7 22.36 -23.40 13.19
CA LEU A 7 21.07 -22.72 13.11
C LEU A 7 21.37 -21.25 13.35
N VAL A 8 21.43 -20.48 12.26
CA VAL A 8 21.53 -19.03 12.32
C VAL A 8 20.20 -18.52 12.84
N ALA A 9 20.20 -18.05 14.09
CA ALA A 9 19.09 -17.35 14.68
C ALA A 9 18.80 -16.09 13.85
N VAL A 10 17.72 -16.11 13.07
CA VAL A 10 17.11 -14.91 12.52
C VAL A 10 16.31 -14.29 13.66
N LEU A 11 17.03 -13.61 14.55
CA LEU A 11 16.47 -12.65 15.48
C LEU A 11 16.36 -11.32 14.70
N LEU A 12 15.36 -11.20 13.82
CA LEU A 12 15.04 -9.89 13.25
C LEU A 12 14.16 -9.17 14.27
N ALA A 13 14.81 -8.28 15.01
CA ALA A 13 14.31 -7.62 16.18
C ALA A 13 13.00 -6.87 15.93
N ALA A 14 11.94 -7.35 16.57
CA ALA A 14 10.79 -6.55 16.95
C ALA A 14 11.22 -5.55 18.03
N THR A 15 11.90 -4.48 17.64
CA THR A 15 12.18 -3.32 18.51
C THR A 15 12.33 -2.08 17.65
N MET A 16 11.22 -1.47 17.26
CA MET A 16 11.18 -0.02 17.16
C MET A 16 10.40 0.48 18.36
N MET A 17 11.15 0.99 19.33
CA MET A 17 10.65 1.81 20.43
C MET A 17 9.90 2.98 19.81
N LEU A 18 8.58 3.02 19.94
CA LEU A 18 7.84 4.27 19.78
C LEU A 18 8.00 5.04 21.09
N ALA A 19 9.06 5.85 21.10
CA ALA A 19 9.35 6.81 22.15
C ALA A 19 8.11 7.71 22.36
N MET A 20 7.70 7.80 23.62
CA MET A 20 6.70 8.73 24.13
C MET A 20 7.09 10.16 23.74
N GLY A 21 6.20 10.85 23.04
CA GLY A 21 6.43 12.26 22.70
C GLY A 21 5.40 12.80 21.73
N VAL A 22 4.11 12.82 22.12
CA VAL A 22 3.09 13.52 21.35
C VAL A 22 2.76 14.83 22.04
N THR A 23 3.39 15.91 21.61
CA THR A 23 2.78 17.24 21.72
C THR A 23 1.65 17.30 20.71
N ALA A 24 0.41 17.27 21.20
CA ALA A 24 -0.78 17.45 20.39
C ALA A 24 -0.80 18.86 19.79
N PHE A 25 -0.61 18.96 18.48
CA PHE A 25 -1.05 20.14 17.72
C PHE A 25 -2.34 19.77 17.01
N ALA A 26 -3.45 20.36 17.47
CA ALA A 26 -4.73 20.32 16.80
C ALA A 26 -4.69 21.20 15.54
N ALA A 27 -5.21 20.69 14.43
CA ALA A 27 -5.59 21.49 13.28
C ALA A 27 -6.83 20.89 12.60
N ASP A 28 -7.93 21.62 12.79
CA ASP A 28 -9.07 21.86 11.89
C ASP A 28 -9.55 20.75 10.94
N GLY A 29 -10.74 20.21 11.28
CA GLY A 29 -11.84 20.08 10.31
C GLY A 29 -11.75 18.95 9.29
N THR A 30 -12.11 17.74 9.69
CA THR A 30 -13.22 16.88 9.16
C THR A 30 -12.92 15.43 9.58
N SER A 31 -13.76 14.89 10.47
CA SER A 31 -13.96 13.48 10.86
C SER A 31 -12.74 12.57 11.08
N ASP A 32 -12.60 12.10 12.33
CA ASP A 32 -11.58 11.23 12.91
C ASP A 32 -10.23 11.89 13.23
N THR A 33 -10.16 12.48 14.43
CA THR A 33 -8.95 13.00 15.09
C THR A 33 -7.99 11.87 15.48
N LYS A 34 -7.58 11.04 14.53
CA LYS A 34 -6.56 10.01 14.76
C LYS A 34 -5.22 10.69 14.86
N THR A 35 -4.54 10.46 15.99
CA THR A 35 -3.19 10.98 16.17
C THR A 35 -2.24 10.21 15.26
N VAL A 36 -1.57 10.93 14.35
CA VAL A 36 -0.59 10.37 13.42
C VAL A 36 0.64 9.90 14.22
N SER A 37 1.01 8.64 14.05
CA SER A 37 2.22 8.06 14.64
C SER A 37 3.42 8.17 13.69
N ALA A 38 3.20 7.97 12.39
CA ALA A 38 4.24 8.06 11.37
C ALA A 38 3.66 8.33 9.97
N LYS A 39 4.51 8.82 9.07
CA LYS A 39 4.21 8.99 7.66
C LYS A 39 5.30 8.35 6.82
N TYR A 40 4.91 7.74 5.71
CA TYR A 40 5.83 7.05 4.82
C TYR A 40 5.50 7.30 3.35
N GLU A 41 6.53 7.17 2.53
CA GLU A 41 6.44 6.93 1.10
C GLU A 41 6.74 5.46 0.82
N ALA A 42 5.83 4.79 0.11
CA ALA A 42 5.94 3.36 -0.22
C ALA A 42 6.12 3.19 -1.72
N ASN A 43 7.23 2.58 -2.15
CA ASN A 43 7.34 2.13 -3.55
C ASN A 43 6.68 0.77 -3.67
N VAL A 44 5.69 0.65 -4.55
CA VAL A 44 4.89 -0.56 -4.70
C VAL A 44 4.97 -1.17 -6.09
N THR A 45 4.62 -2.44 -6.17
CA THR A 45 4.39 -3.15 -7.43
C THR A 45 3.16 -4.02 -7.30
N LEU A 46 2.28 -3.94 -8.29
CA LEU A 46 1.08 -4.75 -8.39
C LEU A 46 1.39 -6.06 -9.14
N TYR A 47 1.16 -7.19 -8.50
CA TYR A 47 1.30 -8.52 -9.06
C TYR A 47 -0.05 -9.18 -9.32
N LYS A 48 -0.08 -10.13 -10.27
CA LYS A 48 -1.28 -10.92 -10.57
C LYS A 48 -1.39 -12.19 -9.71
N ASP A 49 -0.35 -12.52 -8.95
CA ASP A 49 -0.27 -13.74 -8.13
C ASP A 49 0.36 -13.45 -6.77
N ALA A 50 -0.06 -14.21 -5.75
CA ALA A 50 0.36 -14.08 -4.36
C ALA A 50 1.88 -14.31 -4.16
N ALA A 51 2.50 -15.09 -5.05
CA ALA A 51 3.94 -15.34 -5.03
C ALA A 51 4.77 -14.14 -5.53
N CYS A 52 4.12 -13.07 -6.01
CA CYS A 52 4.74 -11.91 -6.61
C CYS A 52 5.73 -12.28 -7.74
N SER A 53 5.40 -13.32 -8.52
CA SER A 53 6.25 -13.84 -9.59
C SER A 53 6.02 -13.13 -10.92
N SER A 54 4.84 -12.54 -11.13
CA SER A 54 4.48 -11.84 -12.36
C SER A 54 3.72 -10.55 -12.09
N THR A 55 4.18 -9.46 -12.70
CA THR A 55 3.51 -8.16 -12.57
C THR A 55 2.16 -8.17 -13.25
N SER A 56 1.19 -7.45 -12.65
CA SER A 56 -0.11 -7.20 -13.24
C SER A 56 0.01 -6.19 -14.38
N MET A 57 -0.87 -6.26 -15.37
CA MET A 57 -0.98 -5.22 -16.40
C MET A 57 -1.30 -3.85 -15.79
N GLY A 58 -2.11 -3.82 -14.72
CA GLY A 58 -2.45 -2.59 -14.01
C GLY A 58 -1.27 -1.90 -13.34
N ASN A 59 -0.13 -2.62 -13.14
CA ASN A 59 1.08 -2.02 -12.57
C ASN A 59 1.63 -0.88 -13.43
N LYS A 60 1.38 -0.90 -14.74
CA LYS A 60 1.82 0.18 -15.64
C LYS A 60 1.13 1.50 -15.38
N GLY A 61 -0.03 1.48 -14.73
CA GLY A 61 -0.77 2.69 -14.36
C GLY A 61 -0.44 3.20 -12.97
N ILE A 62 0.47 2.58 -12.21
CA ILE A 62 0.79 3.02 -10.84
C ILE A 62 1.92 4.03 -10.86
N ASP A 63 1.72 5.14 -10.16
CA ASP A 63 2.77 6.13 -9.89
C ASP A 63 3.32 5.92 -8.48
N ASN A 64 4.65 5.85 -8.41
CA ASN A 64 5.37 5.74 -7.16
C ASN A 64 6.02 7.07 -6.78
N PRO A 65 6.17 7.35 -5.48
CA PRO A 65 5.74 6.53 -4.34
C PRO A 65 4.26 6.72 -3.98
N ALA A 66 3.64 5.68 -3.42
CA ALA A 66 2.38 5.80 -2.70
C ALA A 66 2.61 6.50 -1.35
N LYS A 67 1.59 7.17 -0.82
CA LYS A 67 1.65 7.83 0.50
C LYS A 67 0.97 6.97 1.56
N VAL A 68 1.60 6.83 2.71
CA VAL A 68 1.04 6.10 3.86
C VAL A 68 1.08 6.97 5.11
N VAL A 69 -0.04 7.01 5.83
CA VAL A 69 -0.14 7.67 7.15
C VAL A 69 -0.55 6.60 8.16
N VAL A 70 0.30 6.35 9.15
CA VAL A 70 0.01 5.41 10.23
C VAL A 70 -0.48 6.19 11.45
N TYR A 71 -1.47 5.65 12.11
CA TYR A 71 -2.10 6.24 13.29
C TYR A 71 -1.74 5.46 14.55
N THR A 72 -1.88 6.13 15.69
CA THR A 72 -1.64 5.56 17.02
C THR A 72 -2.65 4.49 17.45
N ASP A 73 -3.80 4.41 16.78
CA ASP A 73 -4.84 3.39 17.02
C ASP A 73 -4.55 2.05 16.32
N GLY A 74 -3.42 1.94 15.61
CA GLY A 74 -3.02 0.73 14.87
C GLY A 74 -3.59 0.65 13.45
N THR A 75 -4.23 1.70 12.95
CA THR A 75 -4.70 1.77 11.56
C THR A 75 -3.78 2.62 10.68
N ALA A 76 -3.95 2.51 9.36
CA ALA A 76 -3.22 3.29 8.37
C ALA A 76 -4.12 3.72 7.22
N ASP A 77 -3.83 4.90 6.69
CA ASP A 77 -4.34 5.41 5.42
C ASP A 77 -3.29 5.16 4.34
N PHE A 78 -3.71 4.56 3.23
CA PHE A 78 -2.86 4.25 2.07
C PHE A 78 -3.41 4.97 0.84
N THR A 79 -2.67 5.94 0.32
CA THR A 79 -2.98 6.65 -0.93
C THR A 79 -2.14 6.09 -2.07
N LEU A 80 -2.80 5.45 -3.03
CA LEU A 80 -2.21 4.97 -4.28
C LEU A 80 -2.45 6.01 -5.39
N TYR A 81 -1.36 6.50 -5.99
CA TYR A 81 -1.42 7.39 -7.14
C TYR A 81 -1.39 6.58 -8.43
N THR A 82 -2.25 6.92 -9.38
CA THR A 82 -2.31 6.19 -10.66
C THR A 82 -2.54 7.14 -11.85
N HIS A 83 -2.32 6.63 -13.06
CA HIS A 83 -2.52 7.37 -14.30
C HIS A 83 -3.07 6.48 -15.43
N GLN A 84 -3.53 7.12 -16.51
CA GLN A 84 -3.88 6.40 -17.73
C GLN A 84 -2.65 5.78 -18.39
N PHE A 85 -2.74 4.50 -18.72
CA PHE A 85 -1.70 3.78 -19.46
C PHE A 85 -2.24 3.26 -20.80
N ARG A 86 -1.34 2.85 -21.69
CA ARG A 86 -1.71 2.20 -22.96
C ARG A 86 -1.37 0.73 -22.95
N TYR A 87 -2.30 -0.09 -23.42
CA TYR A 87 -2.13 -1.51 -23.64
C TYR A 87 -2.61 -1.87 -25.05
N ILE A 88 -1.71 -2.43 -25.87
CA ILE A 88 -1.96 -2.79 -27.28
C ILE A 88 -2.64 -1.63 -28.05
N GLY A 89 -2.14 -0.41 -27.84
CA GLY A 89 -2.66 0.82 -28.47
C GLY A 89 -3.91 1.42 -27.82
N ILE A 90 -4.62 0.69 -26.94
CA ILE A 90 -5.85 1.15 -26.29
C ILE A 90 -5.51 1.82 -24.95
N LYS A 91 -6.13 2.97 -24.66
CA LYS A 91 -6.00 3.63 -23.35
C LYS A 91 -6.82 2.88 -22.31
N GLY A 92 -6.22 2.65 -21.15
CA GLY A 92 -6.89 2.14 -19.96
C GLY A 92 -6.41 2.84 -18.70
N ALA A 93 -7.09 2.59 -17.59
CA ALA A 93 -6.74 3.11 -16.28
C ALA A 93 -7.18 2.13 -15.19
N LEU A 94 -6.55 2.22 -14.03
CA LEU A 94 -7.16 1.72 -12.81
C LEU A 94 -8.34 2.64 -12.48
N SER A 95 -9.50 2.05 -12.26
CA SER A 95 -10.77 2.76 -12.03
C SER A 95 -11.45 2.38 -10.72
N GLY A 96 -10.87 1.45 -9.99
CA GLY A 96 -11.31 1.06 -8.66
C GLY A 96 -10.24 0.21 -7.99
N VAL A 97 -10.07 0.44 -6.69
CA VAL A 97 -9.10 -0.26 -5.86
C VAL A 97 -9.77 -0.68 -4.57
N THR A 98 -9.50 -1.89 -4.14
CA THR A 98 -9.73 -2.32 -2.76
C THR A 98 -8.42 -2.90 -2.25
N LEU A 99 -8.11 -2.69 -0.98
CA LEU A 99 -6.96 -3.30 -0.32
C LEU A 99 -7.47 -3.95 0.95
N ASP A 100 -7.14 -5.23 1.14
CA ASP A 100 -7.57 -6.01 2.29
C ASP A 100 -9.10 -6.03 2.51
N GLY A 101 -9.85 -6.01 1.42
CA GLY A 101 -11.32 -5.93 1.44
C GLY A 101 -11.89 -4.55 1.76
N ILE A 102 -11.05 -3.54 1.98
CA ILE A 102 -11.47 -2.15 2.22
C ILE A 102 -11.55 -1.43 0.87
N GLU A 103 -12.71 -0.84 0.59
CA GLU A 103 -12.91 -0.03 -0.62
C GLU A 103 -12.16 1.30 -0.56
N SER A 104 -11.57 1.71 -1.67
CA SER A 104 -10.93 3.01 -1.77
C SER A 104 -11.92 4.14 -2.03
N THR A 105 -11.66 5.30 -1.45
CA THR A 105 -12.24 6.57 -1.84
C THR A 105 -11.42 7.21 -2.97
N PRO A 106 -12.02 7.60 -4.11
CA PRO A 106 -11.31 8.34 -5.14
C PRO A 106 -10.99 9.76 -4.67
N LEU A 107 -9.74 10.20 -4.85
CA LEU A 107 -9.26 11.54 -4.48
C LEU A 107 -9.04 12.48 -5.67
N GLY A 108 -9.19 11.97 -6.88
CA GLY A 108 -8.98 12.67 -8.14
C GLY A 108 -9.31 11.74 -9.30
N ASP A 109 -8.85 12.07 -10.52
CA ASP A 109 -9.20 11.29 -11.72
C ASP A 109 -8.76 9.81 -11.62
N TYR A 110 -7.66 9.53 -10.90
CA TYR A 110 -7.03 8.20 -10.82
C TYR A 110 -6.42 7.87 -9.45
N ASP A 111 -6.57 8.73 -8.44
CA ASP A 111 -5.94 8.55 -7.14
C ASP A 111 -6.90 7.90 -6.15
N TYR A 112 -6.41 6.96 -5.34
CA TYR A 112 -7.24 6.11 -4.48
C TYR A 112 -6.73 6.11 -3.04
N LEU A 113 -7.59 6.49 -2.10
CA LEU A 113 -7.33 6.40 -0.66
C LEU A 113 -8.05 5.20 -0.07
N VAL A 114 -7.31 4.25 0.51
CA VAL A 114 -7.85 3.23 1.39
C VAL A 114 -7.58 3.64 2.83
N SER A 115 -8.65 3.91 3.59
CA SER A 115 -8.55 4.33 4.99
C SER A 115 -8.91 3.20 5.94
N GLY A 116 -8.17 3.09 7.05
CA GLY A 116 -8.44 2.07 8.08
C GLY A 116 -7.79 0.70 7.82
N LEU A 117 -6.75 0.63 6.99
CA LEU A 117 -5.94 -0.58 6.85
C LEU A 117 -5.27 -0.93 8.18
N ASP A 118 -5.08 -2.22 8.45
CA ASP A 118 -4.25 -2.65 9.57
C ASP A 118 -2.80 -2.18 9.36
N ALA A 119 -2.29 -1.35 10.26
CA ALA A 119 -0.94 -0.80 10.17
C ALA A 119 0.15 -1.88 10.18
N SER A 120 -0.13 -3.07 10.73
CA SER A 120 0.81 -4.20 10.72
C SER A 120 1.10 -4.72 9.31
N LYS A 121 0.26 -4.40 8.32
CA LYS A 121 0.45 -4.73 6.89
C LYS A 121 1.33 -3.71 6.16
N ILE A 122 1.69 -2.60 6.81
CA ILE A 122 2.56 -1.56 6.26
C ILE A 122 4.00 -1.84 6.69
N ALA A 123 4.66 -2.76 5.99
CA ALA A 123 6.09 -3.01 6.15
C ALA A 123 6.72 -3.36 4.81
N GLU A 124 8.01 -3.05 4.65
CA GLU A 124 8.78 -3.47 3.47
C GLU A 124 8.73 -4.99 3.29
N GLY A 125 8.44 -5.43 2.07
CA GLY A 125 8.24 -6.84 1.72
C GLY A 125 6.80 -7.34 1.92
N SER A 126 5.94 -6.58 2.60
CA SER A 126 4.53 -6.96 2.78
C SER A 126 3.78 -6.96 1.46
N VAL A 127 2.78 -7.85 1.39
CA VAL A 127 1.90 -8.00 0.23
C VAL A 127 0.47 -7.84 0.72
N ILE A 128 -0.23 -6.87 0.15
CA ILE A 128 -1.63 -6.59 0.46
C ILE A 128 -2.46 -7.10 -0.71
N GLU A 129 -3.31 -8.09 -0.44
CA GLU A 129 -4.28 -8.58 -1.41
C GLU A 129 -5.38 -7.52 -1.62
N GLY A 130 -5.83 -7.38 -2.86
CA GLY A 130 -6.87 -6.42 -3.21
C GLY A 130 -7.59 -6.80 -4.48
N THR A 131 -8.69 -6.12 -4.76
CA THR A 131 -9.38 -6.15 -6.05
C THR A 131 -9.10 -4.86 -6.80
N PHE A 132 -8.61 -4.98 -8.03
CA PHE A 132 -8.26 -3.86 -8.89
C PHE A 132 -9.14 -3.90 -10.15
N THR A 133 -9.86 -2.83 -10.38
CA THR A 133 -10.70 -2.67 -11.57
C THR A 133 -9.91 -1.90 -12.63
N VAL A 134 -9.76 -2.51 -13.80
CA VAL A 134 -9.21 -1.83 -14.98
C VAL A 134 -10.35 -1.44 -15.89
N SER A 135 -10.40 -0.16 -16.27
CA SER A 135 -11.28 0.36 -17.31
C SER A 135 -10.52 0.48 -18.62
N VAL A 136 -11.10 -0.04 -19.71
CA VAL A 136 -10.63 0.14 -21.08
C VAL A 136 -11.85 0.43 -21.94
N LEU A 137 -11.91 1.63 -22.55
CA LEU A 137 -13.11 2.11 -23.25
C LEU A 137 -14.35 2.02 -22.35
N ALA A 138 -15.43 1.37 -22.80
CA ALA A 138 -16.65 1.13 -22.01
C ALA A 138 -16.61 -0.19 -21.20
N SER A 139 -15.49 -0.91 -21.20
CA SER A 139 -15.34 -2.19 -20.51
C SER A 139 -14.63 -2.00 -19.18
N HIS A 140 -15.18 -2.64 -18.14
CA HIS A 140 -14.62 -2.66 -16.79
C HIS A 140 -14.33 -4.11 -16.39
N SER A 141 -13.18 -4.37 -15.79
CA SER A 141 -12.82 -5.71 -15.32
C SER A 141 -12.10 -5.64 -13.98
N ALA A 142 -12.78 -6.14 -12.95
CA ALA A 142 -12.24 -6.33 -11.62
C ALA A 142 -11.49 -7.67 -11.53
N LYS A 143 -10.27 -7.65 -10.99
CA LYS A 143 -9.47 -8.85 -10.73
C LYS A 143 -8.75 -8.73 -9.40
N THR A 144 -8.57 -9.86 -8.73
CA THR A 144 -7.67 -9.95 -7.58
C THR A 144 -6.24 -9.63 -8.02
N GLY A 145 -5.57 -8.81 -7.22
CA GLY A 145 -4.18 -8.42 -7.38
C GLY A 145 -3.49 -8.35 -6.02
N TYR A 146 -2.16 -8.33 -6.05
CA TYR A 146 -1.32 -8.40 -4.87
C TYR A 146 -0.34 -7.23 -4.90
N LEU A 147 -0.62 -6.20 -4.08
CA LEU A 147 0.19 -4.99 -4.02
C LEU A 147 1.34 -5.20 -3.03
N LYS A 148 2.56 -5.35 -3.56
CA LYS A 148 3.76 -5.53 -2.75
C LYS A 148 4.39 -4.18 -2.43
N ILE A 149 4.73 -3.95 -1.16
CA ILE A 149 5.55 -2.84 -0.71
C ILE A 149 7.02 -3.24 -0.91
N ASN A 150 7.68 -2.65 -1.90
CA ASN A 150 9.08 -2.95 -2.21
C ASN A 150 10.06 -2.15 -1.36
N SER A 151 9.69 -0.94 -0.96
CA SER A 151 10.44 -0.13 0.01
C SER A 151 9.50 0.82 0.74
N LEU A 152 9.90 1.20 1.95
CA LEU A 152 9.14 2.10 2.82
C LEU A 152 10.09 3.15 3.42
N THR A 153 9.89 4.41 3.06
CA THR A 153 10.75 5.53 3.50
C THR A 153 9.97 6.44 4.42
N ALA A 154 10.45 6.66 5.64
CA ALA A 154 9.82 7.60 6.56
C ALA A 154 9.93 9.04 6.03
N THR A 155 8.83 9.78 6.06
CA THR A 155 8.76 11.19 5.69
C THR A 155 8.60 12.06 6.93
N LYS A 156 9.14 13.27 6.89
CA LYS A 156 9.03 14.26 7.97
C LYS A 156 7.64 14.90 8.04
#